data_AF-A0A534MPE5-F1
#
_entry.id   AF-A0A534MPE5-F1
#
_cell.length_a   1.000
_cell.length_b   1.000
_cell.length_c   1.000
_cell.angle_alpha   90.00
_cell.angle_beta   90.00
_cell.angle_gamma   90.00
#
_symmetry.space_group_name_H-M   'P 1'
#
loop_
_entity.id
_entity.type
_entity.pdbx_description
1 polymer ?
#
loop_
_entity_poly.entity_id
_entity_poly.type
_entity_poly.pdbx_seq_one_letter_code
_entity_poly.pdbx_strand_id
1 'polypeptide(L)' 'MELTPVLRQVIVRWIAGFAFLLFALVLAILSLLPNGGIGGAFALFFAVLGLALILDAVNEFRK' A
#
# COMPACT_ATOMS: atom_id res chain seq x y z
N MET A 1 -14.36 16.24 -17.42
CA MET A 1 -14.30 14.82 -17.81
C MET A 1 -14.63 14.01 -16.58
N GLU A 2 -15.80 13.39 -16.51
CA GLU A 2 -16.16 12.51 -15.40
C GLU A 2 -15.31 11.26 -15.51
N LEU A 3 -14.47 11.00 -14.50
CA LEU A 3 -13.77 9.73 -14.39
C LEU A 3 -14.82 8.61 -14.32
N THR A 4 -14.71 7.65 -15.24
CA THR A 4 -15.54 6.45 -15.18
C THR A 4 -15.40 5.81 -13.80
N PRO A 5 -16.47 5.27 -13.21
CA PRO A 5 -16.46 4.75 -11.85
C PRO A 5 -15.38 3.68 -11.63
N VAL A 6 -15.06 2.90 -12.65
CA VAL A 6 -13.96 1.91 -12.66
C VAL A 6 -12.60 2.60 -12.53
N LEU A 7 -12.32 3.60 -13.38
CA LEU A 7 -11.04 4.31 -13.34
C LEU A 7 -10.83 5.04 -12.01
N ARG A 8 -11.91 5.57 -11.41
CA ARG A 8 -11.86 6.15 -10.05
C ARG A 8 -11.47 5.09 -9.01
N GLN A 9 -12.05 3.89 -9.05
CA GLN A 9 -11.72 2.83 -8.10
C GLN A 9 -10.27 2.36 -8.25
N VAL A 10 -9.78 2.18 -9.48
CA VAL A 10 -8.39 1.82 -9.76
C VAL A 10 -7.43 2.86 -9.16
N ILE A 11 -7.69 4.15 -9.39
CA ILE A 11 -6.86 5.23 -8.86
C ILE A 11 -6.88 5.24 -7.32
N VAL A 12 -8.05 5.07 -6.70
CA VAL A 12 -8.15 5.02 -5.23
C VAL A 12 -7.35 3.86 -4.65
N ARG A 13 -7.44 2.68 -5.26
CA ARG A 13 -6.69 1.50 -4.81
C ARG A 13 -5.18 1.65 -5.00
N TRP A 14 -4.73 2.28 -6.09
CA TRP A 14 -3.32 2.63 -6.26
C TRP A 14 -2.84 3.62 -5.21
N ILE A 15 -3.58 4.70 -4.98
CA ILE A 15 -3.22 5.70 -3.95
C ILE A 15 -3.15 5.05 -2.57
N ALA A 16 -4.16 4.23 -2.22
CA ALA A 16 -4.16 3.49 -0.96
C ALA A 16 -2.97 2.53 -0.85
N GLY A 17 -2.70 1.76 -1.91
CA GLY A 17 -1.57 0.84 -1.97
C GLY A 17 -0.22 1.52 -1.78
N PHE A 18 0.01 2.65 -2.47
CA PHE A 18 1.22 3.45 -2.30
C PHE A 18 1.33 4.05 -0.89
N ALA A 19 0.21 4.52 -0.31
CA ALA A 19 0.21 5.03 1.06
C ALA A 19 0.62 3.95 2.07
N PHE A 20 0.12 2.72 1.91
CA PHE A 20 0.52 1.60 2.76
C PHE A 20 1.99 1.21 2.58
N LEU A 21 2.51 1.22 1.35
CA LEU A 21 3.94 0.97 1.09
C LEU A 21 4.84 2.04 1.71
N LEU A 22 4.47 3.32 1.61
CA LEU A 22 5.20 4.42 2.24
C LEU A 22 5.14 4.30 3.77
N PHE A 23 3.98 3.99 4.34
CA PHE A 23 3.84 3.77 5.77
C PHE A 23 4.66 2.58 6.25
N ALA A 24 4.65 1.47 5.51
CA ALA A 24 5.50 0.32 5.76
C ALA A 24 6.99 0.68 5.75
N LEU A 25 7.43 1.50 4.78
CA LEU A 25 8.81 1.98 4.72
C LEU A 25 9.19 2.79 5.96
N VAL A 26 8.31 3.70 6.40
CA VAL A 26 8.53 4.49 7.63
C VAL A 26 8.64 3.56 8.84
N LEU A 27 7.73 2.61 8.99
CA LEU A 27 7.78 1.62 10.08
C LEU A 27 9.04 0.75 10.02
N ALA A 28 9.48 0.37 8.83
CA ALA A 28 10.72 -0.39 8.64
C ALA A 28 11.93 0.42 9.15
N ILE A 29 12.02 1.70 8.79
CA ILE A 29 13.09 2.59 9.27
C ILE A 29 13.03 2.75 10.79
N LEU A 30 11.84 2.97 11.36
CA LEU A 30 11.65 3.08 12.80
C LEU A 30 12.00 1.78 13.54
N SER A 31 11.79 0.63 12.91
CA SER A 31 12.13 -0.68 13.49
C SER A 31 13.63 -0.91 13.64
N LEU A 32 14.47 -0.16 12.92
CA LEU A 32 15.93 -0.20 13.05
C LEU A 32 16.42 0.53 14.32
N LEU A 33 15.57 1.32 14.98
CA LEU A 33 15.94 1.96 16.24
C LEU A 33 16.04 0.91 17.36
N PRO A 34 16.92 1.11 18.36
CA PRO A 34 17.15 0.15 19.45
C PRO A 34 15.90 -0.25 20.24
N ASN A 35 14.85 0.58 20.22
CA ASN A 35 13.56 0.33 20.88
C ASN A 35 12.41 0.11 19.89
N GLY A 36 12.71 -0.19 18.62
CA GLY A 36 11.76 -0.28 17.52
C GLY A 36 10.75 -1.43 17.63
N GLY A 37 10.95 -2.36 18.57
CA GLY A 37 9.99 -3.41 18.93
C GLY A 37 9.47 -4.20 17.74
N ILE A 38 8.17 -4.51 17.76
CA ILE A 38 7.44 -5.25 16.70
C ILE A 38 7.18 -4.42 15.42
N GLY A 39 7.77 -3.23 15.29
CA GLY A 39 7.58 -2.33 14.15
C GLY A 39 7.93 -2.97 12.80
N GLY A 40 8.92 -3.88 12.76
CA GLY A 40 9.30 -4.60 11.54
C GLY A 40 8.21 -5.58 11.05
N ALA A 41 7.49 -6.23 11.96
CA ALA A 41 6.38 -7.11 11.60
C ALA A 41 5.19 -6.33 11.04
N PHE A 42 4.88 -5.17 11.63
CA PHE A 42 3.87 -4.26 11.09
C PHE A 42 4.29 -3.68 9.74
N ALA A 43 5.55 -3.29 9.57
CA ALA A 43 6.09 -2.83 8.29
C ALA A 43 5.86 -3.87 7.19
N LEU A 44 6.20 -5.13 7.46
CA LEU A 44 5.97 -6.23 6.50
C LEU A 44 4.48 -6.40 6.17
N PHE A 45 3.61 -6.39 7.18
CA PHE A 45 2.17 -6.54 6.97
C PHE A 45 1.61 -5.43 6.07
N PHE A 46 1.93 -4.16 6.35
CA PHE A 46 1.48 -3.05 5.53
C PHE A 46 2.09 -3.05 4.13
N ALA A 47 3.32 -3.54 3.96
CA ALA A 47 3.93 -3.69 2.64
C ALA A 47 3.17 -4.71 1.78
N VAL A 48 2.83 -5.87 2.36
CA VAL A 48 2.05 -6.91 1.66
C VAL A 48 0.66 -6.41 1.31
N LEU A 49 -0.01 -5.73 2.24
CA LEU A 49 -1.35 -5.18 2.02
C LEU A 49 -1.34 -4.08 0.93
N GLY A 50 -0.34 -3.20 0.96
CA GLY A 50 -0.16 -2.17 -0.07
C GLY A 50 0.08 -2.77 -1.46
N LEU A 51 0.92 -3.80 -1.55
CA LEU A 51 1.19 -4.51 -2.80
C LEU A 51 -0.07 -5.23 -3.32
N ALA A 52 -0.83 -5.88 -2.45
CA ALA A 52 -2.07 -6.57 -2.81
C ALA A 52 -3.09 -5.62 -3.44
N LEU A 53 -3.26 -4.42 -2.88
CA LEU A 53 -4.17 -3.40 -3.43
C LEU A 53 -3.74 -2.90 -4.81
N ILE A 54 -2.43 -2.73 -5.03
CA ILE A 54 -1.90 -2.33 -6.34
C ILE A 54 -2.13 -3.43 -7.37
N LEU A 55 -1.82 -4.68 -7.03
CA LEU A 55 -2.02 -5.83 -7.92
C LEU A 55 -3.49 -6.03 -8.28
N ASP A 56 -4.38 -5.90 -7.30
CA ASP A 56 -5.82 -5.99 -7.51
C ASP A 56 -6.33 -4.88 -8.45
N ALA A 57 -5.87 -3.64 -8.26
CA ALA A 57 -6.20 -2.53 -9.15
C ALA A 57 -5.66 -2.71 -10.58
N VAL A 58 -4.45 -3.26 -10.73
CA VAL A 58 -3.88 -3.61 -12.04
C VAL A 58 -4.70 -4.70 -12.72
N ASN A 59 -5.14 -5.71 -11.97
CA ASN A 59 -5.97 -6.79 -12.50
C ASN A 59 -7.35 -6.29 -12.92
N GLU A 60 -7.93 -5.33 -12.19
CA GLU A 60 -9.20 -4.73 -12.55
C GLU A 60 -9.10 -3.81 -13.76
N PHE A 61 -7.98 -3.09 -13.94
CA PHE A 61 -7.73 -2.27 -15.13
C PHE A 61 -7.50 -3.09 -16.40
N ARG A 62 -7.04 -4.34 -16.28
CA ARG A 62 -6.81 -5.25 -17.42
C ARG A 62 -8.06 -5.95 -17.93
N LYS A 63 -9.15 -5.97 -17.15
CA LYS A 63 -10.43 -6.57 -17.53
C LYS A 63 -11.23 -5.61 -18.41
#